data_AF-A0A3D5U6X5-F1
#
_entry.id   AF-A0A3D5U6X5-F1
#
_cell.length_a   1.000
_cell.length_b   1.000
_cell.length_c   1.000
_cell.angle_alpha   90.00
_cell.angle_beta   90.00
_cell.angle_gamma   90.00
#
_symmetry.space_group_name_H-M   'P 1'
#
loop_
_entity.id
_entity.type
_entity.pdbx_description
1 polymer ?
#
loop_
_entity_poly.entity_id
_entity_poly.type
_entity_poly.pdbx_seq_one_letter_code
_entity_poly.pdbx_strand_id
1 'polypeptide(L)'
;PFLNSIMADHPGSIQHRILGFSGSERLPLYAVEMGRGERNILIIGQHHADELLGVAICEHMIRELSEGSESDAGIRKVLDEYRIWIVPSLNPEGWRVVSEGLARIKRKNNRDTDDNGKLDLRTDG
;
A
#
# COMPACT_ATOMS: atom_id res chain seq x y z
N PRO A 1 11.07 -3.41 -0.78
CA PRO A 1 11.25 -4.13 -2.06
C PRO A 1 10.71 -3.34 -3.26
N PHE A 2 9.43 -2.93 -3.29
CA PHE A 2 8.89 -2.03 -4.32
C PHE A 2 8.98 -0.54 -3.94
N LEU A 3 8.41 -0.15 -2.78
CA LEU A 3 8.45 1.24 -2.30
C LEU A 3 9.87 1.79 -2.21
N ASN A 4 10.83 0.96 -1.75
CA ASN A 4 12.24 1.34 -1.71
C ASN A 4 12.84 1.56 -3.12
N SER A 5 12.37 0.82 -4.14
CA SER A 5 12.79 1.02 -5.54
C SER A 5 12.24 2.35 -6.05
N ILE A 6 10.93 2.57 -5.93
CA ILE A 6 10.28 3.82 -6.35
C ILE A 6 10.90 5.04 -5.67
N MET A 7 11.23 4.94 -4.39
CA MET A 7 11.90 6.02 -3.67
C MET A 7 13.33 6.27 -4.12
N ALA A 8 14.06 5.21 -4.48
CA ALA A 8 15.41 5.34 -5.01
C ALA A 8 15.39 5.99 -6.41
N ASP A 9 14.35 5.70 -7.20
CA ASP A 9 14.18 6.23 -8.56
C ASP A 9 13.68 7.68 -8.57
N HIS A 10 13.02 8.13 -7.49
CA HIS A 10 12.46 9.48 -7.36
C HIS A 10 12.84 10.17 -6.03
N PRO A 11 14.13 10.46 -5.80
CA PRO A 11 14.59 11.03 -4.55
C PRO A 11 14.08 12.47 -4.37
N GLY A 12 13.19 12.67 -3.39
CA GLY A 12 12.71 13.99 -2.96
C GLY A 12 11.31 14.40 -3.41
N SER A 13 10.71 13.72 -4.39
CA SER A 13 9.31 13.94 -4.82
C SER A 13 8.30 13.03 -4.11
N ILE A 14 8.76 11.88 -3.62
CA ILE A 14 7.92 10.89 -2.93
C ILE A 14 8.29 10.84 -1.45
N GLN A 15 7.39 11.31 -0.59
CA GLN A 15 7.47 11.08 0.85
C GLN A 15 6.59 9.89 1.23
N HIS A 16 7.18 8.88 1.86
CA HIS A 16 6.40 7.84 2.52
C HIS A 16 6.36 8.06 4.01
N ARG A 17 5.27 7.62 4.62
CA ARG A 17 5.08 7.57 6.07
C ARG A 17 4.72 6.14 6.46
N ILE A 18 5.17 5.74 7.65
CA ILE A 18 4.66 4.54 8.30
C ILE A 18 3.47 4.96 9.16
N LEU A 19 2.28 4.49 8.83
CA LEU A 19 1.06 4.77 9.58
C LEU A 19 0.96 3.94 10.87
N GLY A 20 1.64 2.80 10.89
CA GLY A 20 1.62 1.83 11.97
C GLY A 20 2.20 0.51 11.52
N PHE A 21 1.88 -0.55 12.25
CA PHE A 21 2.35 -1.90 11.96
C PHE A 21 1.19 -2.90 12.06
N SER A 22 1.27 -3.99 11.31
CA SER A 22 0.32 -5.09 11.37
C SER A 22 0.27 -5.73 12.76
N GLY A 23 -0.83 -6.44 13.05
CA GLY A 23 -1.10 -6.97 14.38
C GLY A 23 -0.14 -8.09 14.77
N SER A 24 -0.01 -9.11 13.93
CA SER A 24 0.69 -10.34 14.27
C SER A 24 2.18 -10.29 13.93
N GLU A 25 2.51 -9.80 12.74
CA GLU A 25 3.89 -9.83 12.23
C GLU A 25 4.64 -8.50 12.36
N ARG A 26 3.97 -7.45 12.84
CA ARG A 26 4.54 -6.10 12.95
C ARG A 26 5.11 -5.57 11.64
N LEU A 27 4.48 -5.90 10.51
CA LEU A 27 4.87 -5.37 9.20
C LEU A 27 4.40 -3.92 9.04
N PRO A 28 5.24 -3.02 8.50
CA PRO A 28 4.90 -1.61 8.37
C PRO A 28 3.74 -1.37 7.39
N LEU A 29 2.81 -0.51 7.79
CA LEU A 29 1.72 0.02 6.97
C LEU A 29 2.21 1.32 6.31
N TYR A 30 2.49 1.27 5.01
CA TYR A 30 3.02 2.43 4.28
C TYR A 30 1.91 3.32 3.73
N ALA A 31 2.11 4.63 3.80
CA ALA A 31 1.37 5.62 3.04
C ALA A 31 2.34 6.47 2.21
N VAL A 32 1.97 6.79 0.98
CA VAL A 32 2.67 7.76 0.14
C VAL A 32 1.83 9.01 0.05
N GLU A 33 2.44 10.16 0.32
CA GLU A 33 1.82 11.48 0.20
C GLU A 33 2.32 12.15 -1.10
N MET A 34 1.41 12.61 -1.94
CA MET A 34 1.71 13.31 -3.19
C MET A 34 0.84 14.56 -3.35
N GLY A 35 1.43 15.60 -3.93
CA GLY A 35 0.75 16.88 -4.12
C GLY A 35 0.79 17.80 -2.91
N ARG A 36 0.35 19.03 -3.11
CA ARG A 36 0.43 20.13 -2.12
C ARG A 36 -0.89 20.85 -1.89
N GLY A 37 -1.96 20.40 -2.55
CA GLY A 37 -3.27 21.01 -2.43
C GLY A 37 -3.90 20.90 -1.03
N GLU A 38 -4.89 21.75 -0.77
CA GLU A 38 -5.64 21.78 0.50
C GLU A 38 -6.71 20.68 0.58
N ARG A 39 -7.16 20.16 -0.57
CA ARG A 39 -8.18 19.10 -0.65
C ARG A 39 -7.52 17.73 -0.52
N ASN A 40 -8.03 16.89 0.39
CA ASN A 40 -7.41 15.59 0.67
C ASN A 40 -8.17 14.45 -0.01
N ILE A 41 -7.44 13.53 -0.63
CA ILE A 41 -7.95 12.26 -1.17
C ILE A 41 -7.17 11.12 -0.50
N LEU A 42 -7.88 10.08 -0.05
CA LEU A 42 -7.27 8.84 0.42
C LEU A 42 -7.64 7.70 -0.53
N ILE A 43 -6.62 6.98 -0.99
CA ILE A 43 -6.73 5.78 -1.82
C ILE A 43 -6.14 4.63 -1.02
N ILE A 44 -6.92 3.58 -0.84
CA ILE A 44 -6.45 2.34 -0.22
C ILE A 44 -6.54 1.24 -1.26
N GLY A 45 -5.41 0.62 -1.57
CA GLY A 45 -5.34 -0.41 -2.59
C GLY A 45 -5.97 -1.71 -2.13
N GLN A 46 -5.67 -2.12 -0.90
CA GLN A 46 -6.00 -3.48 -0.48
C GLN A 46 -6.30 -3.56 1.03
N HIS A 47 -7.45 -4.16 1.33
CA HIS A 47 -7.86 -4.56 2.68
C HIS A 47 -7.87 -6.10 2.82
N HIS A 48 -8.38 -6.80 1.80
CA HIS A 48 -8.40 -8.25 1.77
C HIS A 48 -7.17 -8.82 1.10
N ALA A 49 -6.54 -9.79 1.75
CA ALA A 49 -5.25 -10.36 1.36
C ALA A 49 -5.21 -10.95 -0.06
N ASP A 50 -6.32 -11.50 -0.53
CA ASP A 50 -6.48 -12.13 -1.84
C ASP A 50 -6.93 -11.18 -2.97
N GLU A 51 -7.14 -9.89 -2.68
CA GLU A 51 -7.47 -8.85 -3.66
C GLU A 51 -6.20 -8.11 -4.14
N LEU A 52 -5.27 -8.85 -4.75
CA LEU A 52 -3.90 -8.40 -5.05
C LEU A 52 -3.80 -7.18 -5.98
N LEU A 53 -4.74 -7.04 -6.92
CA LEU A 53 -4.65 -6.04 -8.00
C LEU A 53 -4.64 -4.61 -7.46
N GLY A 54 -5.31 -4.35 -6.34
CA GLY A 54 -5.35 -3.00 -5.76
C GLY A 54 -3.99 -2.51 -5.28
N VAL A 55 -3.13 -3.42 -4.82
CA VAL A 55 -1.72 -3.09 -4.48
C VAL A 55 -1.00 -2.65 -5.75
N ALA A 56 -1.01 -3.47 -6.80
CA ALA A 56 -0.33 -3.18 -8.07
C ALA A 56 -0.86 -1.89 -8.75
N ILE A 57 -2.16 -1.60 -8.63
CA ILE A 57 -2.74 -0.35 -9.16
C ILE A 57 -2.23 0.86 -8.36
N CYS A 58 -2.14 0.77 -7.04
CA CYS A 58 -1.55 1.85 -6.22
C CYS A 58 -0.09 2.07 -6.58
N GLU A 59 0.66 0.98 -6.75
CA GLU A 59 2.06 1.01 -7.18
C GLU A 59 2.22 1.72 -8.53
N HIS A 60 1.40 1.37 -9.53
CA HIS A 60 1.38 2.03 -10.83
C HIS A 60 1.00 3.51 -10.71
N MET A 61 -0.05 3.83 -9.94
CA MET A 61 -0.52 5.20 -9.75
C MET A 61 0.55 6.11 -9.12
N ILE A 62 1.27 5.62 -8.11
CA ILE A 62 2.38 6.37 -7.50
C ILE A 62 3.44 6.71 -8.55
N ARG A 63 3.80 5.75 -9.41
CA ARG A 63 4.78 5.98 -10.47
C ARG A 63 4.29 7.00 -11.50
N GLU A 64 3.08 6.81 -12.04
CA GLU A 64 2.52 7.71 -13.07
C GLU A 64 2.36 9.14 -12.54
N LEU A 65 1.90 9.31 -11.30
CA LEU A 65 1.78 10.64 -10.69
C LEU A 65 3.15 11.27 -10.45
N SER A 66 4.17 10.48 -10.10
CA SER A 66 5.53 10.96 -9.88
C SER A 66 6.18 11.44 -11.18
N GLU A 67 6.22 10.57 -12.19
CA GLU A 67 6.80 10.86 -13.51
C GLU A 67 6.03 11.98 -14.25
N GLY A 68 4.70 11.96 -14.14
CA GLY A 68 3.83 12.96 -14.71
C GLY A 68 3.93 14.33 -14.04
N SER A 69 4.37 14.40 -12.78
CA SER A 69 4.52 15.68 -12.08
C SER A 69 5.55 16.62 -12.72
N GLU A 70 6.52 16.08 -13.47
CA GLU A 70 7.53 16.87 -14.17
C GLU A 70 7.15 17.19 -15.61
N SER A 71 6.37 16.31 -16.25
CA SER A 71 6.16 16.31 -17.71
C SER A 71 4.73 16.62 -18.15
N ASP A 72 3.72 16.37 -17.31
CA ASP A 72 2.30 16.47 -17.64
C ASP A 72 1.62 17.63 -16.89
N ALA A 73 0.96 18.53 -17.63
CA ALA A 73 0.31 19.71 -17.04
C ALA A 73 -1.01 19.37 -16.31
N GLY A 74 -1.72 18.32 -16.75
CA GLY A 74 -2.93 17.83 -16.10
C GLY A 74 -2.62 17.19 -14.75
N ILE A 75 -1.59 16.34 -14.69
CA ILE A 75 -1.12 15.72 -13.43
C ILE A 75 -0.64 16.80 -12.46
N ARG A 76 0.16 17.77 -12.91
CA ARG A 76 0.56 18.92 -12.08
C ARG A 76 -0.63 19.66 -11.49
N LYS A 77 -1.63 19.98 -12.33
CA LYS A 77 -2.85 20.65 -11.86
C LYS A 77 -3.59 19.85 -10.78
N VAL A 78 -3.67 18.53 -10.94
CA VAL A 78 -4.27 17.65 -9.92
C VAL A 78 -3.46 17.70 -8.62
N LEU A 79 -2.14 17.61 -8.69
CA LEU A 79 -1.26 17.65 -7.51
C LEU A 79 -1.18 19.04 -6.84
N ASP A 80 -1.47 20.11 -7.57
CA ASP A 80 -1.59 21.47 -7.02
C ASP A 80 -2.95 21.67 -6.31
N GLU A 81 -4.03 21.04 -6.79
CA GLU A 81 -5.37 21.16 -6.20
C GLU A 81 -5.60 20.18 -5.04
N TYR A 82 -5.00 18.99 -5.11
CA TYR A 82 -5.21 17.89 -4.16
C TYR A 82 -3.91 17.45 -3.48
N ARG A 83 -4.05 17.02 -2.23
CA ARG A 83 -3.09 16.17 -1.52
C ARG A 83 -3.62 14.74 -1.51
N ILE A 84 -2.91 13.85 -2.17
CA ILE A 84 -3.32 12.47 -2.38
C ILE A 84 -2.49 11.58 -1.45
N TRP A 85 -3.18 10.79 -0.64
CA TRP A 85 -2.61 9.78 0.23
C TRP A 85 -2.91 8.41 -0.37
N ILE A 86 -1.86 7.64 -0.67
CA ILE A 86 -1.98 6.31 -1.25
C ILE A 86 -1.43 5.29 -0.25
N VAL A 87 -2.28 4.36 0.17
CA VAL A 87 -1.94 3.24 1.06
C VAL A 87 -2.06 1.96 0.24
N PRO A 88 -0.96 1.38 -0.27
CA PRO A 88 -1.05 0.20 -1.12
C PRO A 88 -1.73 -0.97 -0.43
N SER A 89 -1.43 -1.21 0.84
CA SER A 89 -1.98 -2.32 1.62
C SER A 89 -2.20 -1.93 3.08
N LEU A 90 -3.41 -2.20 3.59
CA LEU A 90 -3.72 -2.20 5.03
C LEU A 90 -3.63 -3.58 5.69
N ASN A 91 -3.37 -4.62 4.90
CA ASN A 91 -3.20 -5.99 5.37
C ASN A 91 -1.93 -6.61 4.76
N PRO A 92 -0.74 -6.09 5.14
CA PRO A 92 0.52 -6.52 4.53
C PRO A 92 0.89 -7.97 4.86
N GLU A 93 0.50 -8.46 6.04
CA GLU A 93 0.80 -9.83 6.48
C GLU A 93 -0.06 -10.87 5.77
N GLY A 94 -1.34 -10.58 5.55
CA GLY A 94 -2.19 -11.43 4.72
C GLY A 94 -1.81 -11.33 3.24
N TRP A 95 -1.49 -10.12 2.74
CA TRP A 95 -1.00 -9.93 1.37
C TRP A 95 0.24 -10.78 1.10
N ARG A 96 1.22 -10.76 2.02
CA ARG A 96 2.44 -11.59 1.96
C ARG A 96 2.13 -13.06 1.72
N VAL A 97 1.19 -13.63 2.48
CA VAL A 97 0.78 -15.04 2.36
C VAL A 97 0.30 -15.37 0.95
N VAL A 98 -0.52 -14.50 0.35
CA VAL A 98 -1.07 -14.75 -0.99
C VAL A 98 -0.01 -14.46 -2.06
N SER A 99 0.76 -13.38 -1.93
CA SER A 99 1.78 -12.99 -2.92
C SER A 99 2.97 -13.95 -2.96
N GLU A 100 3.30 -14.60 -1.84
CA GLU A 100 4.35 -15.64 -1.77
C GLU A 100 3.83 -17.03 -2.20
N GLY A 101 2.55 -17.17 -2.53
CA GLY A 101 1.95 -18.43 -2.96
C GLY A 101 1.72 -19.44 -1.84
N LEU A 102 1.78 -19.03 -0.56
CA LEU A 102 1.55 -19.90 0.59
C LEU A 102 0.07 -20.32 0.70
N ALA A 103 -0.86 -19.46 0.28
CA ALA A 103 -2.27 -19.80 0.12
C ALA A 103 -2.86 -19.06 -1.09
N ARG A 104 -3.70 -19.76 -1.87
CA ARG A 104 -4.43 -19.14 -2.99
C ARG A 104 -5.56 -18.23 -2.52
N ILE A 105 -6.18 -18.58 -1.39
CA ILE A 105 -7.31 -17.87 -0.82
C ILE A 105 -6.98 -17.60 0.63
N LYS A 106 -6.74 -16.33 0.93
CA LYS A 106 -6.70 -15.81 2.29
C LYS A 106 -7.18 -14.38 2.21
N ARG A 107 -8.29 -14.09 2.86
CA ARG A 107 -8.91 -12.77 2.85
C ARG A 107 -8.46 -11.92 4.03
N LYS A 108 -8.25 -12.56 5.18
CA LYS A 108 -8.05 -11.92 6.47
C LYS A 108 -6.57 -11.70 6.81
N ASN A 109 -6.30 -11.04 7.93
CA ASN A 109 -4.94 -10.85 8.42
C ASN A 109 -4.41 -12.12 9.10
N ASN A 110 -3.30 -12.05 9.83
CA ASN A 110 -2.67 -13.24 10.43
C ASN A 110 -2.96 -13.34 11.92
N ARG A 111 -4.10 -12.80 12.38
CA ARG A 111 -4.49 -12.89 13.78
C ARG A 111 -4.81 -14.34 14.13
N ASP A 112 -4.00 -14.90 15.03
CA ASP A 112 -4.28 -16.17 15.71
C ASP A 112 -5.64 -16.03 16.43
N THR A 113 -6.64 -16.78 15.96
CA THR A 113 -8.03 -16.64 16.41
C THR A 113 -8.40 -17.69 17.45
N ASP A 114 -7.66 -18.80 17.51
CA ASP A 114 -7.87 -19.88 18.47
C ASP A 114 -6.77 -19.96 19.55
N ASP A 115 -5.83 -19.00 19.54
CA ASP A 115 -4.71 -18.83 20.48
C ASP A 115 -3.80 -20.07 20.54
N ASN A 116 -3.68 -20.83 19.44
CA ASN A 116 -2.89 -22.06 19.39
C ASN A 116 -1.39 -21.82 19.10
N GLY A 117 -1.00 -20.57 18.80
CA GLY A 117 0.37 -20.13 18.55
C GLY A 117 0.90 -20.50 17.16
N LYS A 118 0.04 -20.93 16.23
CA LYS A 118 0.38 -21.29 14.85
C LYS A 118 -0.52 -20.52 13.89
N LEU A 119 0.00 -20.19 12.72
CA LEU A 119 -0.79 -19.56 11.67
C LEU A 119 -1.58 -20.62 10.89
N ASP A 120 -2.89 -20.64 11.10
CA ASP A 120 -3.84 -21.43 10.33
C ASP A 120 -4.35 -20.64 9.13
N LEU A 121 -3.75 -20.89 7.97
CA LEU A 121 -4.00 -20.13 6.72
C LEU A 121 -5.47 -20.01 6.32
N ARG A 122 -6.32 -20.96 6.73
CA ARG A 122 -7.75 -21.00 6.39
C ARG A 122 -8.65 -20.32 7.43
N THR A 123 -8.28 -20.36 8.70
CA THR A 123 -9.18 -19.98 9.82
C THR A 123 -8.73 -18.73 10.54
N ASP A 124 -7.45 -18.36 10.48
CA ASP A 124 -6.95 -17.17 11.13
C ASP A 124 -7.25 -15.89 10.35
N GLY A 125 -7.66 -14.88 11.12
CA GLY A 125 -7.73 -13.47 10.76
C GLY A 125 -9.11 -12.79 10.87
#